data_AF-A0A3D2FZ25-F1
#
_entry.id   AF-A0A3D2FZ25-F1
#
_cell.length_a   1.000
_cell.length_b   1.000
_cell.length_c   1.000
_cell.angle_alpha   90.00
_cell.angle_beta   90.00
_cell.angle_gamma   90.00
#
_symmetry.space_group_name_H-M   'P 1'
#
loop_
_entity.id
_entity.type
_entity.pdbx_description
1 polymer ?
#
loop_
_entity_poly.entity_id
_entity_poly.type
_entity_poly.pdbx_seq_one_letter_code
_entity_poly.pdbx_strand_id
1 'polypeptide(L)'
;MANETINWYPGHMKKATRMMEDSLRLVDAVVELRDARIPNSSRNPDVERIVGSKPRLIVLNRADQADADATALWKKALTGEGALALEMDCKSGRGVNAFPAAARSLLKEKIERAEAKGQVGKALRFMVLGVPNVGKSSFINRLAGRKAAETSDRPGVTRGKQWITLNGGILLLDTPGILWP
;
A
#
# COMPACT_ATOMS: atom_id res chain seq x y z
N MET A 1 14.64 -14.74 -36.32
CA MET A 1 14.50 -15.40 -35.00
C MET A 1 13.55 -14.54 -34.18
N ALA A 2 12.27 -14.93 -34.11
CA ALA A 2 11.29 -14.23 -33.29
C ALA A 2 11.67 -14.46 -31.82
N ASN A 3 11.88 -13.38 -31.08
CA ASN A 3 12.13 -13.44 -29.64
C ASN A 3 10.77 -13.73 -28.99
N GLU A 4 10.46 -15.02 -28.81
CA GLU A 4 9.24 -15.45 -28.12
C GLU A 4 9.32 -15.02 -26.66
N THR A 5 8.74 -13.86 -26.35
CA THR A 5 8.44 -13.46 -24.97
C THR A 5 7.48 -14.48 -24.38
N ILE A 6 8.02 -15.38 -23.56
CA ILE A 6 7.26 -16.37 -22.80
C ILE A 6 6.34 -15.62 -21.84
N ASN A 7 5.04 -15.63 -22.15
CA ASN A 7 4.02 -14.89 -21.41
C ASN A 7 3.39 -15.81 -20.36
N TRP A 8 3.97 -15.85 -19.17
CA TRP A 8 3.57 -16.81 -18.13
C TRP A 8 2.18 -16.56 -17.52
N TYR A 9 1.56 -15.38 -17.67
CA TYR A 9 0.30 -15.05 -16.95
C TYR A 9 -0.70 -14.03 -17.59
N PRO A 10 -0.84 -13.88 -18.92
CA PRO A 10 -1.53 -12.72 -19.52
C PRO A 10 -2.99 -12.48 -19.07
N GLY A 11 -3.78 -13.55 -18.92
CA GLY A 11 -5.19 -13.43 -18.51
C GLY A 11 -5.40 -13.08 -17.04
N HIS A 12 -4.63 -13.70 -16.14
CA HIS A 12 -4.73 -13.47 -14.69
C HIS A 12 -4.22 -12.08 -14.30
N MET A 13 -3.21 -11.58 -15.03
CA MET A 13 -2.63 -10.26 -14.78
C MET A 13 -3.50 -9.11 -15.24
N LYS A 14 -4.14 -9.25 -16.42
CA LYS A 14 -5.14 -8.28 -16.88
C LYS A 14 -6.33 -8.23 -15.92
N LYS A 15 -6.74 -9.38 -15.38
CA LYS A 15 -7.77 -9.46 -14.33
C LYS A 15 -7.33 -8.76 -13.04
N ALA A 16 -6.10 -8.99 -12.57
CA ALA A 16 -5.57 -8.34 -11.37
C ALA A 16 -5.49 -6.82 -11.53
N THR A 17 -5.00 -6.34 -12.67
CA THR A 17 -4.94 -4.91 -13.01
C THR A 17 -6.33 -4.28 -13.02
N ARG A 18 -7.30 -4.89 -13.71
CA ARG A 18 -8.69 -4.43 -13.72
C ARG A 18 -9.30 -4.41 -12.31
N MET A 19 -9.05 -5.45 -11.52
CA MET A 19 -9.50 -5.49 -10.12
C MET A 19 -8.91 -4.36 -9.28
N MET A 20 -7.64 -3.98 -9.50
CA MET A 20 -7.05 -2.80 -8.87
C MET A 20 -7.76 -1.52 -9.30
N GLU A 21 -7.91 -1.30 -10.60
CA GLU A 21 -8.55 -0.10 -11.16
C GLU A 21 -9.98 0.08 -10.61
N ASP A 22 -10.76 -1.00 -10.55
CA ASP A 22 -12.10 -0.99 -9.96
C ASP A 22 -12.07 -0.69 -8.46
N SER A 23 -11.05 -1.17 -7.75
CA SER A 23 -10.89 -0.99 -6.31
C SER A 23 -10.37 0.40 -5.96
N LEU A 24 -9.57 1.02 -6.83
CA LEU A 24 -9.10 2.38 -6.68
C LEU A 24 -10.27 3.37 -6.60
N ARG A 25 -11.38 3.13 -7.29
CA ARG A 25 -12.59 3.98 -7.21
C ARG A 25 -13.23 3.99 -5.82
N LEU A 26 -12.95 2.98 -4.98
CA LEU A 26 -13.55 2.82 -3.66
C LEU A 26 -12.75 3.48 -2.54
N VAL A 27 -11.51 3.90 -2.81
CA VAL A 27 -10.55 4.40 -1.82
C VAL A 27 -10.20 5.87 -2.02
N ASP A 28 -9.81 6.52 -0.94
CA ASP A 28 -9.40 7.93 -0.91
C ASP A 28 -7.91 8.09 -1.24
N ALA A 29 -7.10 7.11 -0.84
CA ALA A 29 -5.66 7.06 -1.03
C ALA A 29 -5.18 5.60 -1.18
N VAL A 30 -3.90 5.41 -1.48
CA VAL A 30 -3.27 4.09 -1.49
C VAL A 30 -2.10 4.04 -0.51
N VAL A 31 -1.83 2.85 0.02
CA VAL A 31 -0.60 2.53 0.74
C VAL A 31 0.25 1.64 -0.15
N GLU A 32 1.39 2.13 -0.61
CA GLU A 32 2.33 1.36 -1.43
C GLU A 32 3.45 0.81 -0.55
N LEU A 33 3.45 -0.48 -0.26
CA LEU A 33 4.55 -1.10 0.47
C LEU A 33 5.69 -1.46 -0.49
N ARG A 34 6.92 -1.18 -0.04
CA ARG A 34 8.18 -1.54 -0.67
C ARG A 34 9.12 -2.16 0.36
N ASP A 35 10.11 -2.90 -0.12
CA ASP A 35 11.18 -3.43 0.72
C ASP A 35 12.27 -2.36 0.85
N ALA A 36 12.59 -1.95 2.09
CA ALA A 36 13.56 -0.90 2.39
C ALA A 36 14.97 -1.22 1.89
N ARG A 37 15.32 -2.50 1.69
CA ARG A 37 16.60 -2.93 1.14
C ARG A 37 16.74 -2.62 -0.34
N ILE A 38 15.62 -2.58 -1.06
CA ILE A 38 15.55 -2.35 -2.50
C ILE A 38 14.34 -1.48 -2.87
N PRO A 39 14.26 -0.21 -2.41
CA PRO A 39 13.04 0.61 -2.53
C PRO A 39 12.60 0.89 -3.97
N ASN A 40 13.53 0.91 -4.93
CA ASN A 40 13.18 1.08 -6.34
C ASN A 40 12.85 -0.25 -7.01
N SER A 41 13.63 -1.31 -6.77
CA SER A 41 13.46 -2.61 -7.43
C SER A 41 12.26 -3.40 -6.92
N SER A 42 11.80 -3.15 -5.69
CA SER A 42 10.58 -3.74 -5.13
C SER A 42 9.31 -2.95 -5.46
N ARG A 43 9.40 -1.90 -6.29
CA ARG A 43 8.26 -1.16 -6.83
C ARG A 43 7.63 -1.95 -7.98
N ASN A 44 6.30 -2.00 -8.02
CA ASN A 44 5.61 -2.45 -9.23
C ASN A 44 5.70 -1.34 -10.31
N PRO A 45 6.27 -1.60 -11.50
CA PRO A 45 6.49 -0.57 -12.53
C PRO A 45 5.18 0.04 -13.06
N ASP A 46 4.07 -0.69 -13.03
CA ASP A 46 2.76 -0.22 -13.45
C ASP A 46 2.03 0.61 -12.37
N VAL A 47 2.53 0.63 -11.12
CA VAL A 47 1.82 1.27 -10.00
C VAL A 47 1.54 2.74 -10.27
N GLU A 48 2.47 3.44 -10.93
CA GLU A 48 2.33 4.86 -11.24
C GLU A 48 1.18 5.10 -12.23
N ARG A 49 1.15 4.30 -13.30
CA ARG A 49 0.10 4.35 -14.32
C ARG A 49 -1.27 3.99 -13.74
N ILE A 50 -1.32 2.98 -12.87
CA ILE A 50 -2.57 2.46 -12.30
C ILE A 50 -3.14 3.41 -11.23
N VAL A 51 -2.29 3.89 -10.32
CA VAL A 51 -2.71 4.76 -9.20
C VAL A 51 -2.97 6.20 -9.65
N GLY A 52 -2.24 6.68 -10.66
CA GLY A 52 -2.33 8.06 -11.15
C GLY A 52 -2.05 9.07 -10.04
N SER A 53 -2.83 10.16 -10.01
CA SER A 53 -2.69 11.26 -9.05
C SER A 53 -3.29 10.99 -7.66
N LYS A 54 -3.72 9.75 -7.38
CA LYS A 54 -4.32 9.43 -6.09
C LYS A 54 -3.27 9.57 -4.97
N PRO A 55 -3.59 10.25 -3.85
CA PRO A 55 -2.64 10.44 -2.76
C PRO A 55 -2.05 9.11 -2.29
N ARG A 56 -0.74 9.10 -2.05
CA ARG A 56 0.03 7.89 -1.82
C ARG A 56 0.80 7.94 -0.51
N LEU A 57 0.66 6.91 0.31
CA LEU A 57 1.52 6.67 1.45
C LEU A 57 2.47 5.51 1.11
N ILE A 58 3.75 5.80 0.95
CA ILE A 58 4.77 4.79 0.64
C ILE A 58 5.35 4.26 1.94
N VAL A 59 5.37 2.95 2.13
CA VAL A 59 5.94 2.30 3.32
C VAL A 59 7.18 1.52 2.92
N LEU A 60 8.34 1.97 3.39
CA LEU A 60 9.61 1.25 3.32
C LEU A 60 9.65 0.24 4.48
N ASN A 61 9.14 -0.96 4.23
CA ASN A 61 9.07 -2.03 5.23
C ASN A 61 10.39 -2.82 5.31
N ARG A 62 10.62 -3.56 6.41
CA ARG A 62 11.87 -4.28 6.72
C ARG A 62 13.07 -3.34 6.90
N ALA A 63 12.82 -2.14 7.41
CA ALA A 63 13.87 -1.15 7.69
C ALA A 63 14.87 -1.60 8.78
N ASP A 64 14.63 -2.73 9.46
CA ASP A 64 15.60 -3.40 10.33
C ASP A 64 16.71 -4.12 9.55
N GLN A 65 16.47 -4.43 8.27
CA GLN A 65 17.37 -5.19 7.40
C GLN A 65 18.07 -4.32 6.34
N ALA A 66 17.79 -3.01 6.35
CA ALA A 66 18.30 -2.06 5.38
C ALA A 66 19.27 -1.08 6.04
N ASP A 67 20.14 -0.48 5.23
CA ASP A 67 21.00 0.61 5.67
C ASP A 67 20.13 1.83 6.04
N ALA A 68 20.35 2.39 7.24
CA ALA A 68 19.50 3.43 7.80
C ALA A 68 19.64 4.76 7.05
N ASP A 69 20.87 5.12 6.65
CA ASP A 69 21.15 6.38 5.96
C ASP A 69 20.58 6.33 4.54
N ALA A 70 20.77 5.22 3.82
CA ALA A 70 20.15 4.99 2.53
C ALA A 70 18.61 4.99 2.62
N THR A 71 18.04 4.38 3.65
CA THR A 71 16.58 4.38 3.88
C THR A 71 16.05 5.80 4.09
N ALA A 72 16.77 6.62 4.87
CA ALA A 72 16.42 8.02 5.08
C ALA A 72 16.47 8.84 3.79
N LEU A 73 17.48 8.62 2.94
CA LEU A 73 17.57 9.25 1.62
C LEU A 73 16.38 8.86 0.72
N TRP A 74 16.02 7.57 0.70
CA TRP A 74 14.85 7.10 -0.05
C TRP A 74 13.54 7.68 0.48
N LYS A 75 13.36 7.71 1.80
CA LYS A 75 12.18 8.33 2.44
C LYS A 75 12.05 9.79 2.03
N LYS A 76 13.15 10.54 2.04
CA LYS A 76 13.18 11.93 1.58
C LYS A 76 12.82 12.04 0.09
N ALA A 77 13.45 11.24 -0.77
CA ALA A 77 13.24 11.27 -2.22
C ALA A 77 11.81 10.86 -2.64
N LEU A 78 11.17 9.98 -1.87
CA LEU A 78 9.82 9.48 -2.13
C LEU A 78 8.72 10.34 -1.49
N THR A 79 9.09 11.30 -0.64
CA THR A 79 8.17 12.27 -0.06
C THR A 79 8.13 13.50 -0.95
N GLY A 80 6.93 13.93 -1.33
CA GLY A 80 6.74 15.07 -2.23
C GLY A 80 5.27 15.39 -2.43
N GLU A 81 4.96 16.08 -3.53
CA GLU A 81 3.59 16.45 -3.84
C GLU A 81 2.72 15.19 -4.06
N GLY A 82 1.68 15.04 -3.23
CA GLY A 82 0.76 13.89 -3.28
C GLY A 82 1.31 12.59 -2.69
N ALA A 83 2.54 12.55 -2.16
CA ALA A 83 3.12 11.35 -1.57
C ALA A 83 3.88 11.60 -0.25
N LEU A 84 3.66 10.72 0.74
CA LEU A 84 4.43 10.68 1.99
C LEU A 84 5.10 9.32 2.15
N ALA A 85 6.38 9.28 2.53
CA ALA A 85 7.08 8.04 2.81
C ALA A 85 7.30 7.81 4.32
N LEU A 86 7.04 6.59 4.77
CA LEU A 86 7.32 6.12 6.12
C LEU A 86 8.26 4.92 6.09
N GLU A 87 9.13 4.82 7.08
CA GLU A 87 9.97 3.64 7.33
C GLU A 87 9.36 2.80 8.44
N MET A 88 9.33 1.47 8.24
CA MET A 88 8.70 0.55 9.19
C MET A 88 9.46 -0.77 9.27
N ASP A 89 9.39 -1.38 10.45
CA ASP A 89 9.53 -2.82 10.59
C ASP A 89 8.19 -3.36 11.09
N CYS A 90 7.38 -3.90 10.17
CA CYS A 90 6.06 -4.43 10.52
C CYS A 90 6.13 -5.71 11.36
N LYS A 91 7.29 -6.37 11.45
CA LYS A 91 7.49 -7.58 12.27
C LYS A 91 7.64 -7.19 13.74
N SER A 92 8.50 -6.22 14.07
CA SER A 92 8.61 -5.70 15.44
C SER A 92 7.54 -4.66 15.79
N GLY A 93 6.97 -3.99 14.79
CA GLY A 93 6.05 -2.87 14.94
C GLY A 93 6.68 -1.50 14.98
N ARG A 94 8.02 -1.40 14.87
CA ARG A 94 8.72 -0.11 14.83
C ARG A 94 8.19 0.74 13.67
N GLY A 95 7.83 1.99 13.96
CA GLY A 95 7.35 2.99 12.99
C GLY A 95 5.87 2.86 12.60
N VAL A 96 5.18 1.77 12.95
CA VAL A 96 3.79 1.53 12.52
C VAL A 96 2.81 2.55 13.12
N ASN A 97 3.07 3.03 14.34
CA ASN A 97 2.27 4.06 15.02
C ASN A 97 2.26 5.42 14.31
N ALA A 98 3.22 5.69 13.41
CA ALA A 98 3.23 6.92 12.61
C ALA A 98 2.17 6.92 11.49
N PHE A 99 1.67 5.73 11.10
CA PHE A 99 0.74 5.59 9.98
C PHE A 99 -0.56 6.41 10.13
N PRO A 100 -1.32 6.35 11.24
CA PRO A 100 -2.58 7.08 11.33
C PRO A 100 -2.42 8.59 11.21
N ALA A 101 -1.35 9.15 11.79
CA ALA A 101 -1.05 10.58 11.69
C ALA A 101 -0.70 10.97 10.25
N ALA A 102 0.18 10.21 9.60
CA ALA A 102 0.56 10.44 8.21
C ALA A 102 -0.63 10.29 7.23
N ALA A 103 -1.49 9.30 7.45
CA ALA A 103 -2.69 9.06 6.67
C ALA A 103 -3.66 10.26 6.72
N ARG A 104 -3.86 10.85 7.91
CA ARG A 104 -4.68 12.07 8.07
C ARG A 104 -4.02 13.28 7.44
N SER A 105 -2.70 13.44 7.63
CA SER A 105 -1.95 14.56 7.03
C SER A 105 -2.03 14.52 5.50
N LEU A 106 -1.89 13.34 4.90
CA LEU A 106 -1.98 13.14 3.45
C LEU A 106 -3.37 13.48 2.89
N LEU A 107 -4.42 13.27 3.68
CA LEU A 107 -5.81 13.52 3.28
C LEU A 107 -6.42 14.76 3.93
N LYS A 108 -5.61 15.67 4.48
CA LYS A 108 -6.06 16.83 5.26
C LYS A 108 -7.12 17.65 4.53
N GLU A 109 -6.83 18.11 3.31
CA GLU A 109 -7.78 18.92 2.52
C GLU A 109 -9.08 18.18 2.20
N LYS A 110 -9.03 16.84 2.10
CA LYS A 110 -10.22 16.03 1.86
C LYS A 110 -11.07 15.89 3.12
N ILE A 111 -10.43 15.76 4.28
CA ILE A 111 -11.08 15.75 5.59
C ILE A 111 -11.79 17.08 5.81
N GLU A 112 -11.07 18.21 5.66
CA GLU A 112 -11.61 19.55 5.86
C GLU A 112 -12.82 19.82 4.94
N ARG A 113 -12.74 19.43 3.66
CA ARG A 113 -13.88 19.54 2.72
C ARG A 113 -15.06 18.67 3.09
N ALA A 114 -14.85 17.52 3.72
CA ALA A 114 -15.93 16.65 4.20
C ALA A 114 -16.59 17.24 5.44
N GLU A 115 -15.79 17.75 6.38
CA GLU A 115 -16.26 18.41 7.61
C GLU A 115 -17.05 19.68 7.30
N ALA A 116 -16.60 20.51 6.34
CA ALA A 116 -17.36 21.67 5.85
C ALA A 116 -18.73 21.32 5.26
N LYS A 117 -18.93 20.06 4.83
CA LYS A 117 -20.21 19.51 4.35
C LYS A 117 -21.00 18.79 5.45
N GLY A 118 -20.61 18.92 6.71
CA GLY A 118 -21.23 18.26 7.86
C GLY A 118 -20.88 16.77 7.98
N GLN A 119 -19.93 16.24 7.21
CA GLN A 119 -19.52 14.83 7.24
C GLN A 119 -18.37 14.58 8.22
N VAL A 120 -18.55 15.00 9.48
CA VAL A 120 -17.53 14.86 10.53
C VAL A 120 -17.26 13.38 10.82
N GLY A 121 -15.98 13.01 10.95
CA GLY A 121 -15.58 11.65 11.28
C GLY A 121 -15.77 10.63 10.13
N LYS A 122 -15.97 11.10 8.89
CA LYS A 122 -16.05 10.23 7.72
C LYS A 122 -14.82 9.34 7.62
N ALA A 123 -15.05 8.03 7.45
CA ALA A 123 -13.97 7.06 7.40
C ALA A 123 -13.03 7.29 6.20
N LEU A 124 -11.73 7.21 6.44
CA LEU A 124 -10.67 7.30 5.42
C LEU A 124 -10.39 5.92 4.86
N ARG A 125 -10.55 5.74 3.56
CA ARG A 125 -10.42 4.45 2.88
C ARG A 125 -9.09 4.38 2.13
N PHE A 126 -8.31 3.35 2.40
CA PHE A 126 -7.02 3.11 1.75
C PHE A 126 -7.00 1.74 1.07
N MET A 127 -6.32 1.63 -0.07
CA MET A 127 -5.98 0.34 -0.69
C MET A 127 -4.54 -0.01 -0.37
N VAL A 128 -4.26 -1.21 0.12
CA VAL A 128 -2.88 -1.66 0.40
C VAL A 128 -2.31 -2.38 -0.82
N LEU A 129 -1.22 -1.85 -1.37
CA LEU A 129 -0.57 -2.31 -2.59
C LEU A 129 0.87 -2.74 -2.32
N GLY A 130 1.41 -3.52 -3.25
CA GLY A 130 2.81 -3.91 -3.24
C GLY A 130 3.00 -5.30 -3.84
N VAL A 131 4.23 -5.57 -4.24
CA VAL A 131 4.66 -6.85 -4.79
C VAL A 131 4.45 -7.99 -3.78
N PRO A 132 4.37 -9.26 -4.20
CA PRO A 132 4.30 -10.39 -3.27
C PRO A 132 5.43 -10.34 -2.23
N ASN A 133 5.14 -10.87 -1.04
CA ASN A 133 6.10 -11.02 0.06
C ASN A 133 6.70 -9.73 0.66
N VAL A 134 6.36 -8.54 0.17
CA VAL A 134 6.88 -7.27 0.70
C VAL A 134 6.38 -6.93 2.13
N GLY A 135 5.37 -7.66 2.63
CA GLY A 135 4.88 -7.56 4.02
C GLY A 135 3.50 -6.90 4.20
N LYS A 136 2.64 -6.90 3.17
CA LYS A 136 1.27 -6.34 3.21
C LYS A 136 0.43 -6.89 4.36
N SER A 137 0.33 -8.20 4.50
CA SER A 137 -0.46 -8.82 5.57
C SER A 137 0.11 -8.52 6.96
N SER A 138 1.44 -8.46 7.10
CA SER A 138 2.10 -8.07 8.35
C SER A 138 1.76 -6.63 8.73
N PHE A 139 1.84 -5.71 7.77
CA PHE A 139 1.44 -4.31 7.95
C PHE A 139 -0.01 -4.18 8.39
N ILE A 140 -0.94 -4.83 7.67
CA ILE A 140 -2.37 -4.83 7.97
C ILE A 140 -2.63 -5.38 9.38
N ASN A 141 -2.09 -6.56 9.70
CA ASN A 141 -2.29 -7.21 10.99
C ASN A 141 -1.72 -6.37 12.14
N ARG A 142 -0.57 -5.72 11.91
CA ARG A 142 0.06 -4.88 12.92
C ARG A 142 -0.75 -3.64 13.22
N LEU A 143 -1.33 -3.01 12.20
CA LEU A 143 -2.25 -1.89 12.37
C LEU A 143 -3.59 -2.30 13.00
N ALA A 144 -4.12 -3.47 12.62
CA ALA A 144 -5.38 -3.97 13.15
C ALA A 144 -5.28 -4.48 14.59
N GLY A 145 -4.06 -4.73 15.10
CA GLY A 145 -3.84 -5.32 16.42
C GLY A 145 -4.32 -6.78 16.55
N ARG A 146 -4.69 -7.42 15.44
CA ARG A 146 -5.21 -8.78 15.37
C ARG A 146 -4.85 -9.43 14.03
N LYS A 147 -4.99 -10.75 13.94
CA LYS A 147 -4.82 -11.50 12.68
C LYS A 147 -6.04 -11.31 11.77
N ALA A 148 -6.05 -10.21 11.02
CA ALA A 148 -7.12 -9.82 10.09
C ALA A 148 -6.85 -10.23 8.63
N ALA A 149 -5.59 -10.30 8.21
CA ALA A 149 -5.13 -10.74 6.89
C ALA A 149 -4.29 -12.02 7.01
N GLU A 150 -4.44 -12.92 6.02
CA GLU A 150 -3.67 -14.16 5.97
C GLU A 150 -2.20 -13.87 5.64
N THR A 151 -1.28 -14.51 6.37
CA THR A 151 0.17 -14.30 6.30
C THR A 151 0.89 -15.50 5.67
N SER A 152 0.23 -16.30 4.83
CA SER A 152 0.87 -17.46 4.20
C SER A 152 1.75 -17.03 3.00
N ASP A 153 2.91 -17.66 2.87
CA ASP A 153 3.89 -17.41 1.78
C ASP A 153 3.44 -17.97 0.42
N ARG A 154 2.18 -18.42 0.28
CA ARG A 154 1.65 -18.97 -0.96
C ARG A 154 0.98 -17.86 -1.79
N PRO A 155 1.50 -17.53 -2.99
CA PRO A 155 0.82 -16.61 -3.90
C PRO A 155 -0.54 -17.17 -4.33
N GLY A 156 -1.56 -16.32 -4.43
CA GLY A 156 -2.81 -16.65 -5.14
C GLY A 156 -4.04 -17.05 -4.31
N VAL A 157 -4.02 -16.94 -2.98
CA VAL A 157 -5.23 -17.14 -2.17
C VAL A 157 -5.96 -15.79 -2.02
N THR A 158 -7.17 -15.64 -2.57
CA THR A 158 -8.01 -14.44 -2.33
C THR A 158 -9.47 -14.82 -2.15
N ARG A 159 -10.06 -14.44 -1.01
CA ARG A 159 -11.50 -14.46 -0.75
C ARG A 159 -12.04 -13.03 -0.82
N GLY A 160 -12.58 -12.61 -1.97
CA GLY A 160 -13.32 -11.35 -2.12
C GLY A 160 -12.58 -10.05 -1.76
N LYS A 161 -13.28 -8.90 -1.86
CA LYS A 161 -12.79 -7.60 -1.37
C LYS A 161 -12.99 -7.53 0.14
N GLN A 162 -11.92 -7.48 0.94
CA GLN A 162 -12.01 -7.45 2.39
C GLN A 162 -11.62 -6.06 2.93
N TRP A 163 -12.56 -5.42 3.62
CA TRP A 163 -12.30 -4.20 4.39
C TRP A 163 -11.89 -4.53 5.81
N ILE A 164 -10.84 -3.89 6.28
CA ILE A 164 -10.28 -4.05 7.62
C ILE A 164 -10.35 -2.70 8.31
N THR A 165 -11.20 -2.63 9.33
CA THR A 165 -11.38 -1.42 10.14
C THR A 165 -10.26 -1.29 11.15
N LEU A 166 -9.60 -0.13 11.14
CA LEU A 166 -8.64 0.29 12.13
C LEU A 166 -9.29 1.29 13.11
N ASN A 167 -8.67 1.46 14.27
CA ASN A 167 -9.04 2.52 15.19
C ASN A 167 -8.88 3.91 14.54
N GLY A 168 -9.73 4.86 14.93
CA GLY A 168 -9.70 6.22 14.38
C GLY A 168 -10.37 6.37 13.00
N GLY A 169 -11.21 5.42 12.57
CA GLY A 169 -11.99 5.59 11.34
C GLY A 169 -11.16 5.47 10.06
N ILE A 170 -10.13 4.62 10.07
CA ILE A 170 -9.40 4.25 8.85
C ILE A 170 -9.86 2.85 8.42
N LEU A 171 -10.13 2.66 7.14
CA LEU A 171 -10.48 1.39 6.52
C LEU A 171 -9.40 0.99 5.52
N LEU A 172 -8.82 -0.20 5.68
CA LEU A 172 -7.88 -0.77 4.72
C LEU A 172 -8.59 -1.80 3.85
N LEU A 173 -8.52 -1.63 2.53
CA LEU A 173 -8.86 -2.65 1.56
C LEU A 173 -7.62 -3.49 1.31
N ASP A 174 -7.68 -4.75 1.75
CA ASP A 174 -6.64 -5.73 1.46
C ASP A 174 -6.70 -6.13 -0.01
N THR A 175 -5.56 -6.12 -0.68
CA THR A 175 -5.45 -6.58 -2.06
C THR A 175 -4.31 -7.59 -2.19
N PRO A 176 -4.49 -8.64 -3.02
CA PRO A 176 -3.43 -9.62 -3.24
C PRO A 176 -2.16 -8.93 -3.76
N GLY A 177 -0.99 -9.55 -3.55
CA GLY A 177 0.24 -9.06 -4.16
C GLY A 177 0.16 -9.15 -5.68
N ILE A 178 0.48 -8.04 -6.35
CA ILE A 178 0.36 -7.94 -7.80
C ILE A 178 1.75 -7.87 -8.40
N LEU A 179 2.08 -8.90 -9.18
CA LEU A 179 3.25 -8.95 -10.04
C LEU A 179 2.91 -8.30 -11.39
N TRP A 180 3.93 -7.70 -12.01
CA TRP A 180 3.91 -7.14 -13.36
C TRP A 180 4.50 -8.19 -14.33
N PRO A 181 4.24 -8.07 -15.66
CA PRO A 181 4.62 -9.09 -16.63
C PRO A 181 6.12 -9.12 -16.90
#